data_AF-A0A838UFG0-F1
#
_entry.id   AF-A0A838UFG0-F1
#
_cell.length_a   1.000
_cell.length_b   1.000
_cell.length_c   1.000
_cell.angle_alpha   90.00
_cell.angle_beta   90.00
_cell.angle_gamma   90.00
#
_symmetry.space_group_name_H-M   'P 1'
#
loop_
_entity.id
_entity.type
_entity.pdbx_description
1 polymer ?
#
loop_
_entity_poly.entity_id
_entity_poly.type
_entity_poly.pdbx_seq_one_letter_code
_entity_poly.pdbx_strand_id
1 'polypeptide(L)'
;MALRSRTLTALVTAAVAGAALTAMAAGAMAAVSISGGATANMSCSAGLCVAVAGEAVLNVTELQGRLASSSVRVATGSAADDIAVEAPLAWPGPGGLTLDARRSIRIEARLSVGPVAALALATNDGGAGGALSFGPNGAVTFANLGARLTIDGSAYKLANTVAALAADIGIDPAGNHALANSYDARADGVYPAPPVTTTFAGTLEGLGNTIVGLSIDDTADGDPVGLFQANTPSSVVENLRLAGVDIKAAGNAVAGALVASNRGLLRGDSADGALLQGGKTGHASASSILGGLVGVNDGEIAGSRASGTVTGKAPSVRVGGLAGVNHGVIRNSLATAATQAGKGSVVAGLVAENFGSIS
;
A
#
# COMPACT_ATOMS: atom_id res chain seq x y z
N MET A 1 15.09 13.34 67.44
CA MET A 1 13.79 12.66 67.26
C MET A 1 12.87 13.61 66.51
N ALA A 2 12.34 13.16 65.37
CA ALA A 2 11.42 13.82 64.44
C ALA A 2 11.94 15.02 63.60
N LEU A 3 12.24 14.77 62.31
CA LEU A 3 12.03 15.75 61.25
C LEU A 3 11.52 15.08 59.95
N ARG A 4 10.19 15.15 59.80
CA ARG A 4 9.34 15.32 58.61
C ARG A 4 9.74 14.74 57.24
N SER A 5 8.90 13.78 56.84
CA SER A 5 8.43 13.43 55.49
C SER A 5 8.43 14.56 54.44
N ARG A 6 8.99 14.25 53.26
CA ARG A 6 8.54 14.75 51.95
C ARG A 6 8.69 13.65 50.91
N THR A 7 7.57 13.02 50.55
CA THR A 7 7.39 12.23 49.34
C THR A 7 7.35 13.16 48.13
N LEU A 8 8.28 13.00 47.18
CA LEU A 8 8.14 13.54 45.83
C LEU A 8 7.54 12.45 44.93
N THR A 9 6.25 12.57 44.65
CA THR A 9 5.58 11.83 43.58
C THR A 9 5.94 12.52 42.27
N ALA A 10 6.83 11.91 41.47
CA ALA A 10 7.11 12.38 40.12
C ALA A 10 5.96 11.94 39.19
N LEU A 11 5.15 12.91 38.75
CA LEU A 11 4.20 12.75 37.67
C LEU A 11 4.99 12.43 36.38
N VAL A 12 4.81 11.23 35.82
CA VAL A 12 5.23 10.92 34.45
C VAL A 12 4.14 11.43 33.51
N THR A 13 4.32 12.65 32.99
CA THR A 13 3.52 13.14 31.86
C THR A 13 3.99 12.42 30.60
N ALA A 14 3.16 11.52 30.09
CA ALA A 14 3.31 10.94 28.76
C ALA A 14 3.13 12.07 27.73
N ALA A 15 4.23 12.50 27.12
CA ALA A 15 4.19 13.40 25.97
C ALA A 15 3.71 12.61 24.76
N VAL A 16 2.43 12.76 24.40
CA VAL A 16 1.92 12.39 23.09
C VAL A 16 2.53 13.38 22.10
N ALA A 17 3.64 13.01 21.47
CA ALA A 17 4.20 13.77 20.36
C ALA A 17 3.27 13.60 19.15
N GLY A 18 2.33 14.53 18.99
CA GLY A 18 1.60 14.70 17.75
C GLY A 18 2.59 15.05 16.65
N ALA A 19 2.91 14.09 15.79
CA ALA A 19 3.66 14.35 14.58
C ALA A 19 2.81 15.25 13.68
N ALA A 20 3.15 16.54 13.64
CA ALA A 20 2.64 17.44 12.62
C ALA A 20 3.11 16.91 11.27
N LEU A 21 2.18 16.30 10.54
CA LEU A 21 2.35 15.96 9.15
C LEU A 21 2.47 17.30 8.40
N THR A 22 3.69 17.76 8.18
CA THR A 22 3.93 18.83 7.21
C THR A 22 3.57 18.24 5.85
N ALA A 23 2.32 18.44 5.44
CA ALA A 23 1.93 18.32 4.05
C ALA A 23 2.89 19.23 3.29
N MET A 24 3.84 18.63 2.56
CA MET A 24 4.47 19.36 1.48
C MET A 24 3.32 19.78 0.59
N ALA A 25 3.04 21.09 0.58
CA ALA A 25 2.20 21.68 -0.43
C ALA A 25 2.92 21.43 -1.76
N ALA A 26 2.63 20.28 -2.37
CA ALA A 26 2.70 20.15 -3.81
C ALA A 26 1.92 21.37 -4.31
N GLY A 27 2.61 22.30 -4.99
CA GLY A 27 1.97 23.49 -5.54
C GLY A 27 0.67 23.02 -6.19
N ALA A 28 -0.46 23.64 -5.83
CA ALA A 28 -1.78 23.24 -6.31
C ALA A 28 -1.79 23.40 -7.85
N MET A 29 -1.31 22.38 -8.55
CA MET A 29 -1.34 22.28 -9.99
C MET A 29 -2.81 22.10 -10.36
N ALA A 30 -3.24 22.74 -11.43
CA ALA A 30 -4.64 22.71 -11.86
C ALA A 30 -5.10 21.25 -11.98
N ALA A 31 -6.12 20.89 -11.19
CA ALA A 31 -6.70 19.56 -11.18
C ALA A 31 -8.17 19.65 -11.58
N VAL A 32 -8.68 18.60 -12.22
CA VAL A 32 -10.13 18.35 -12.28
C VAL A 32 -10.55 17.76 -10.94
N SER A 33 -11.32 18.52 -10.16
CA SER A 33 -11.95 18.06 -8.92
C SER A 33 -13.30 17.42 -9.22
N ILE A 34 -13.40 16.11 -8.99
CA ILE A 34 -14.69 15.40 -8.98
C ILE A 34 -15.21 15.45 -7.54
N SER A 35 -16.15 16.36 -7.29
CA SER A 35 -16.59 16.71 -5.94
C SER A 35 -18.09 17.04 -5.87
N GLY A 36 -18.57 17.45 -4.68
CA GLY A 36 -19.95 17.91 -4.50
C GLY A 36 -20.21 19.35 -4.99
N GLY A 37 -19.17 20.07 -5.44
CA GLY A 37 -19.30 21.43 -5.97
C GLY A 37 -20.09 21.48 -7.29
N ALA A 38 -20.61 22.66 -7.64
CA ALA A 38 -21.27 22.85 -8.93
C ALA A 38 -20.28 22.64 -10.09
N THR A 39 -20.72 21.98 -11.17
CA THR A 39 -19.89 21.79 -12.36
C THR A 39 -19.47 23.15 -12.92
N ALA A 40 -18.17 23.38 -13.02
CA ALA A 40 -17.57 24.64 -13.44
C ALA A 40 -16.29 24.38 -14.23
N ASN A 41 -16.00 25.21 -15.22
CA ASN A 41 -14.80 25.10 -16.06
C ASN A 41 -14.63 23.72 -16.75
N MET A 42 -15.74 23.02 -16.96
CA MET A 42 -15.83 21.73 -17.66
C MET A 42 -16.72 21.86 -18.90
N SER A 43 -16.35 21.17 -19.97
CA SER A 43 -17.21 20.94 -21.13
C SER A 43 -17.56 19.45 -21.23
N CYS A 44 -18.84 19.13 -21.13
CA CYS A 44 -19.33 17.75 -21.12
C CYS A 44 -20.30 17.48 -22.28
N SER A 45 -19.85 16.76 -23.31
CA SER A 45 -20.66 16.40 -24.47
C SER A 45 -20.31 15.00 -24.99
N ALA A 46 -21.33 14.25 -25.43
CA ALA A 46 -21.18 12.92 -26.05
C ALA A 46 -20.28 11.92 -25.28
N GLY A 47 -20.38 11.90 -23.95
CA GLY A 47 -19.59 10.98 -23.10
C GLY A 47 -18.16 11.46 -22.81
N LEU A 48 -17.76 12.65 -23.27
CA LEU A 48 -16.49 13.28 -22.90
C LEU A 48 -16.76 14.50 -22.00
N CYS A 49 -16.13 14.51 -20.83
CA CYS A 49 -16.04 15.66 -19.93
C CYS A 49 -14.58 16.11 -19.87
N VAL A 50 -14.29 17.33 -20.34
CA VAL A 50 -12.92 17.86 -20.41
C VAL A 50 -12.82 19.22 -19.72
N ALA A 51 -11.73 19.45 -18.99
CA ALA A 51 -11.45 20.76 -18.42
C ALA A 51 -11.17 21.79 -19.53
N VAL A 52 -11.79 22.95 -19.42
CA VAL A 52 -11.61 24.07 -20.36
C VAL A 52 -10.94 25.30 -19.74
N ALA A 53 -10.86 25.34 -18.41
CA ALA A 53 -10.09 26.32 -17.64
C ALA A 53 -9.60 25.71 -16.32
N GLY A 54 -8.71 26.41 -15.59
CA GLY A 54 -8.24 25.98 -14.27
C GLY A 54 -9.36 25.95 -13.23
N GLU A 55 -9.09 25.35 -12.06
CA GLU A 55 -10.10 25.12 -11.00
C GLU A 55 -11.34 24.38 -11.53
N ALA A 56 -11.12 23.40 -12.40
CA ALA A 56 -12.17 22.61 -13.00
C ALA A 56 -12.87 21.73 -11.97
N VAL A 57 -14.19 21.84 -11.89
CA VAL A 57 -15.02 21.03 -11.00
C VAL A 57 -16.03 20.27 -11.84
N LEU A 58 -16.09 18.95 -11.66
CA LEU A 58 -17.14 18.09 -12.17
C LEU A 58 -18.00 17.61 -11.01
N ASN A 59 -19.26 18.00 -10.99
CA ASN A 59 -20.18 17.57 -9.93
C ASN A 59 -20.36 16.04 -9.97
N VAL A 60 -20.14 15.39 -8.83
CA VAL A 60 -20.18 13.93 -8.72
C VAL A 60 -21.56 13.36 -9.05
N THR A 61 -22.64 14.03 -8.64
CA THR A 61 -24.01 13.60 -8.93
C THR A 61 -24.33 13.69 -10.42
N GLU A 62 -23.82 14.72 -11.11
CA GLU A 62 -23.95 14.84 -12.57
C GLU A 62 -23.21 13.68 -13.27
N LEU A 63 -21.98 13.38 -12.85
CA LEU A 63 -21.19 12.28 -13.39
C LEU A 63 -21.90 10.93 -13.17
N GLN A 64 -22.46 10.69 -11.98
CA GLN A 64 -23.26 9.49 -11.69
C GLN A 64 -24.47 9.36 -12.61
N GLY A 65 -25.19 10.46 -12.86
CA GLY A 65 -26.32 10.48 -13.77
C GLY A 65 -25.92 10.12 -15.21
N ARG A 66 -24.77 10.59 -15.67
CA ARG A 66 -24.22 10.25 -17.00
C ARG A 66 -23.81 8.78 -17.10
N LEU A 67 -23.12 8.26 -16.08
CA LEU A 67 -22.68 6.87 -15.98
C LEU A 67 -23.83 5.86 -15.89
N ALA A 68 -25.02 6.29 -15.46
CA ALA A 68 -26.20 5.44 -15.43
C ALA A 68 -26.67 4.98 -16.82
N SER A 69 -26.33 5.73 -17.88
CA SER A 69 -26.84 5.49 -19.24
C SER A 69 -25.75 5.31 -20.30
N SER A 70 -24.52 5.75 -20.04
CA SER A 70 -23.43 5.74 -21.03
C SER A 70 -22.06 5.71 -20.35
N SER A 71 -21.02 5.38 -21.12
CA SER A 71 -19.64 5.52 -20.64
C SER A 71 -19.20 6.98 -20.68
N VAL A 72 -18.40 7.39 -19.70
CA VAL A 72 -17.86 8.75 -19.57
C VAL A 72 -16.33 8.71 -19.48
N ARG A 73 -15.66 9.51 -20.31
CA ARG A 73 -14.24 9.87 -20.16
C ARG A 73 -14.16 11.25 -19.51
N VAL A 74 -13.50 11.34 -18.36
CA VAL A 74 -13.13 12.59 -17.71
C VAL A 74 -11.66 12.86 -18.02
N ALA A 75 -11.37 13.94 -18.74
CA ALA A 75 -10.03 14.27 -19.20
C ALA A 75 -9.58 15.65 -18.69
N THR A 76 -8.29 15.80 -18.41
CA THR A 76 -7.73 17.08 -17.96
C THR A 76 -7.56 18.11 -19.07
N GLY A 77 -7.56 17.67 -20.34
CA GLY A 77 -7.32 18.55 -21.48
C GLY A 77 -6.00 19.32 -21.36
N SER A 78 -5.96 20.56 -21.86
CA SER A 78 -4.82 21.45 -21.68
C SER A 78 -4.91 22.35 -20.45
N ALA A 79 -6.05 22.34 -19.75
CA ALA A 79 -6.37 23.28 -18.68
C ALA A 79 -6.05 22.75 -17.27
N ALA A 80 -5.84 21.44 -17.13
CA ALA A 80 -5.44 20.78 -15.89
C ALA A 80 -4.36 19.71 -16.19
N ASP A 81 -3.64 19.33 -15.13
CA ASP A 81 -2.65 18.24 -15.19
C ASP A 81 -3.14 16.98 -14.47
N ASP A 82 -3.88 17.15 -13.37
CA ASP A 82 -4.28 16.05 -12.49
C ASP A 82 -5.81 15.86 -12.47
N ILE A 83 -6.25 14.68 -12.03
CA ILE A 83 -7.63 14.42 -11.62
C ILE A 83 -7.63 14.07 -10.13
N ALA A 84 -8.55 14.67 -9.37
CA ALA A 84 -8.80 14.33 -7.97
C ALA A 84 -10.26 13.90 -7.78
N VAL A 85 -10.48 12.69 -7.26
CA VAL A 85 -11.79 12.18 -6.85
C VAL A 85 -11.96 12.47 -5.37
N GLU A 86 -12.64 13.57 -5.06
CA GLU A 86 -12.75 14.14 -3.71
C GLU A 86 -14.07 13.81 -3.02
N ALA A 87 -15.07 13.38 -3.78
CA ALA A 87 -16.36 12.91 -3.26
C ALA A 87 -16.61 11.44 -3.62
N PRO A 88 -17.34 10.68 -2.77
CA PRO A 88 -17.69 9.30 -3.08
C PRO A 88 -18.47 9.20 -4.40
N LEU A 89 -18.01 8.32 -5.29
CA LEU A 89 -18.59 8.11 -6.62
C LEU A 89 -18.95 6.64 -6.78
N ALA A 90 -20.23 6.36 -7.02
CA ALA A 90 -20.73 5.01 -7.25
C ALA A 90 -21.64 4.95 -8.47
N TRP A 91 -21.45 3.95 -9.32
CA TRP A 91 -22.33 3.72 -10.47
C TRP A 91 -22.60 2.21 -10.63
N PRO A 92 -23.84 1.75 -10.34
CA PRO A 92 -24.18 0.34 -10.49
C PRO A 92 -24.49 -0.07 -11.93
N GLY A 93 -24.75 0.91 -12.81
CA GLY A 93 -25.07 0.69 -14.22
C GLY A 93 -23.86 0.19 -15.04
N PRO A 94 -24.09 -0.18 -16.31
CA PRO A 94 -23.06 -0.75 -17.18
C PRO A 94 -22.08 0.29 -17.74
N GLY A 95 -22.31 1.59 -17.51
CA GLY A 95 -21.45 2.66 -18.01
C GLY A 95 -20.01 2.50 -17.54
N GLY A 96 -19.05 2.70 -18.45
CA GLY A 96 -17.63 2.72 -18.12
C GLY A 96 -17.17 4.11 -17.69
N LEU A 97 -16.28 4.19 -16.71
CA LEU A 97 -15.60 5.42 -16.34
C LEU A 97 -14.15 5.35 -16.82
N THR A 98 -13.71 6.36 -17.58
CA THR A 98 -12.30 6.59 -17.86
C THR A 98 -11.87 7.88 -17.17
N LEU A 99 -10.89 7.79 -16.27
CA LEU A 99 -10.19 8.95 -15.73
C LEU A 99 -8.87 9.07 -16.50
N ASP A 100 -8.70 10.20 -17.17
CA ASP A 100 -7.63 10.42 -18.11
C ASP A 100 -6.86 11.69 -17.77
N ALA A 101 -5.80 11.50 -17.00
CA ALA A 101 -5.00 12.57 -16.45
C ALA A 101 -3.69 12.72 -17.21
N ARG A 102 -3.37 13.96 -17.55
CA ARG A 102 -2.07 14.31 -18.12
C ARG A 102 -0.90 13.91 -17.23
N ARG A 103 -1.07 13.97 -15.90
CA ARG A 103 -0.05 13.60 -14.92
C ARG A 103 -0.59 12.61 -13.90
N SER A 104 -1.28 13.05 -12.84
CA SER A 104 -1.67 12.16 -11.73
C SER A 104 -3.18 11.97 -11.59
N ILE A 105 -3.55 10.81 -11.05
CA ILE A 105 -4.91 10.55 -10.55
C ILE A 105 -4.83 10.36 -9.02
N ARG A 106 -5.56 11.18 -8.27
CA ARG A 106 -5.72 11.05 -6.82
C ARG A 106 -7.13 10.59 -6.48
N ILE A 107 -7.24 9.46 -5.80
CA ILE A 107 -8.51 8.96 -5.28
C ILE A 107 -8.54 9.28 -3.79
N GLU A 108 -9.25 10.33 -3.40
CA GLU A 108 -9.34 10.80 -2.00
C GLU A 108 -10.60 10.27 -1.29
N ALA A 109 -11.61 9.89 -2.08
CA ALA A 109 -12.86 9.29 -1.63
C ALA A 109 -13.15 7.97 -2.37
N ARG A 110 -14.08 7.18 -1.82
CA ARG A 110 -14.42 5.86 -2.36
C ARG A 110 -14.97 5.93 -3.78
N LEU A 111 -14.42 5.08 -4.65
CA LEU A 111 -14.88 4.82 -6.01
C LEU A 111 -15.50 3.42 -6.07
N SER A 112 -16.82 3.31 -6.31
CA SER A 112 -17.54 2.03 -6.30
C SER A 112 -18.01 1.65 -7.71
N VAL A 113 -17.36 0.62 -8.28
CA VAL A 113 -17.56 0.13 -9.64
C VAL A 113 -18.64 -0.95 -9.67
N GLY A 114 -19.60 -0.79 -10.59
CA GLY A 114 -20.69 -1.75 -10.81
C GLY A 114 -20.22 -3.13 -11.33
N PRO A 115 -21.10 -4.15 -11.28
CA PRO A 115 -20.76 -5.57 -11.49
C PRO A 115 -20.28 -5.94 -12.91
N VAL A 116 -20.57 -5.10 -13.91
CA VAL A 116 -20.17 -5.30 -15.31
C VAL A 116 -19.54 -4.03 -15.91
N ALA A 117 -19.29 -3.03 -15.07
CA ALA A 117 -18.74 -1.76 -15.49
C ALA A 117 -17.25 -1.90 -15.85
N ALA A 118 -16.77 -0.97 -16.66
CA ALA A 118 -15.35 -0.80 -16.92
C ALA A 118 -14.82 0.42 -16.15
N LEU A 119 -13.67 0.29 -15.53
CA LEU A 119 -12.88 1.39 -14.99
C LEU A 119 -11.55 1.43 -15.73
N ALA A 120 -11.24 2.58 -16.34
CA ALA A 120 -9.95 2.86 -16.92
C ALA A 120 -9.31 4.06 -16.19
N LEU A 121 -8.07 3.88 -15.74
CA LEU A 121 -7.27 4.91 -15.10
C LEU A 121 -6.03 5.14 -15.98
N ALA A 122 -5.91 6.32 -16.58
CA ALA A 122 -4.76 6.71 -17.37
C ALA A 122 -4.04 7.86 -16.67
N THR A 123 -2.83 7.58 -16.20
CA THR A 123 -1.88 8.56 -15.69
C THR A 123 -0.85 8.88 -16.78
N ASN A 124 -0.19 10.02 -16.66
CA ASN A 124 0.84 10.43 -17.61
C ASN A 124 0.39 10.49 -19.09
N ASP A 125 -0.90 10.72 -19.40
CA ASP A 125 -1.38 10.87 -20.78
C ASP A 125 -1.06 12.28 -21.33
N GLY A 126 0.21 12.47 -21.72
CA GLY A 126 0.74 13.75 -22.21
C GLY A 126 1.58 14.53 -21.18
N GLY A 127 1.96 13.88 -20.08
CA GLY A 127 2.87 14.39 -19.04
C GLY A 127 3.83 13.30 -18.54
N ALA A 128 4.51 13.55 -17.42
CA ALA A 128 5.44 12.61 -16.81
C ALA A 128 5.53 12.81 -15.29
N GLY A 129 6.03 11.80 -14.58
CA GLY A 129 6.23 11.83 -13.13
C GLY A 129 4.93 11.80 -12.30
N GLY A 130 3.80 11.53 -12.95
CA GLY A 130 2.53 11.33 -12.29
C GLY A 130 2.37 9.93 -11.70
N ALA A 131 1.38 9.80 -10.83
CA ALA A 131 1.08 8.55 -10.14
C ALA A 131 -0.44 8.40 -9.94
N LEU A 132 -0.86 7.15 -9.81
CA LEU A 132 -2.12 6.79 -9.17
C LEU A 132 -1.87 6.73 -7.66
N SER A 133 -2.66 7.46 -6.86
CA SER A 133 -2.48 7.50 -5.41
C SER A 133 -3.81 7.58 -4.67
N PHE A 134 -3.80 7.10 -3.43
CA PHE A 134 -4.99 6.97 -2.59
C PHE A 134 -4.86 7.73 -1.27
N GLY A 135 -5.82 8.61 -1.02
CA GLY A 135 -5.98 9.26 0.28
C GLY A 135 -6.38 8.27 1.39
N PRO A 136 -6.45 8.72 2.65
CA PRO A 136 -6.83 7.88 3.79
C PRO A 136 -8.22 7.23 3.65
N ASN A 137 -9.15 7.92 2.97
CA ASN A 137 -10.51 7.44 2.70
C ASN A 137 -10.70 6.98 1.24
N GLY A 138 -9.63 7.07 0.43
CA GLY A 138 -9.62 6.68 -0.96
C GLY A 138 -9.44 5.18 -1.11
N ALA A 139 -10.33 4.58 -1.91
CA ALA A 139 -10.21 3.21 -2.37
C ALA A 139 -11.08 2.99 -3.60
N VAL A 140 -10.67 2.12 -4.52
CA VAL A 140 -11.57 1.56 -5.54
C VAL A 140 -12.14 0.24 -5.05
N THR A 141 -13.45 0.08 -5.15
CA THR A 141 -14.17 -1.14 -4.77
C THR A 141 -14.99 -1.64 -5.96
N PHE A 142 -15.02 -2.95 -6.16
CA PHE A 142 -15.79 -3.58 -7.23
C PHE A 142 -16.92 -4.41 -6.64
N ALA A 143 -18.12 -4.29 -7.22
CA ALA A 143 -19.28 -5.07 -6.77
C ALA A 143 -19.06 -6.58 -6.88
N ASN A 144 -18.24 -7.03 -7.84
CA ASN A 144 -17.78 -8.41 -8.00
C ASN A 144 -16.52 -8.45 -8.89
N LEU A 145 -16.05 -9.66 -9.24
CA LEU A 145 -14.88 -9.87 -10.08
C LEU A 145 -15.14 -9.79 -11.60
N GLY A 146 -16.38 -9.50 -12.02
CA GLY A 146 -16.80 -9.42 -13.43
C GLY A 146 -16.60 -8.03 -14.06
N ALA A 147 -16.26 -7.03 -13.26
CA ALA A 147 -15.88 -5.71 -13.76
C ALA A 147 -14.52 -5.75 -14.46
N ARG A 148 -14.28 -4.77 -15.34
CA ARG A 148 -13.00 -4.64 -16.06
C ARG A 148 -12.21 -3.47 -15.49
N LEU A 149 -10.94 -3.71 -15.19
CA LEU A 149 -9.99 -2.69 -14.78
C LEU A 149 -8.85 -2.61 -15.79
N THR A 150 -8.58 -1.40 -16.27
CA THR A 150 -7.35 -1.08 -16.99
C THR A 150 -6.63 0.10 -16.35
N ILE A 151 -5.33 -0.01 -16.15
CA ILE A 151 -4.48 1.07 -15.67
C ILE A 151 -3.36 1.26 -16.69
N ASP A 152 -3.21 2.49 -17.19
CA ASP A 152 -2.22 2.85 -18.21
C ASP A 152 -2.24 1.90 -19.42
N GLY A 153 -3.45 1.51 -19.85
CA GLY A 153 -3.69 0.61 -20.97
C GLY A 153 -3.52 -0.88 -20.66
N SER A 154 -3.00 -1.25 -19.50
CA SER A 154 -2.82 -2.64 -19.08
C SER A 154 -4.06 -3.16 -18.35
N ALA A 155 -4.52 -4.37 -18.69
CA ALA A 155 -5.64 -5.01 -18.00
C ALA A 155 -5.18 -5.67 -16.69
N TYR A 156 -6.02 -5.58 -15.65
CA TYR A 156 -5.75 -6.15 -14.33
C TYR A 156 -6.77 -7.24 -13.99
N LYS A 157 -6.28 -8.37 -13.48
CA LYS A 157 -7.11 -9.44 -12.92
C LYS A 157 -7.52 -9.09 -11.49
N LEU A 158 -8.81 -9.12 -11.22
CA LEU A 158 -9.36 -8.81 -9.90
C LEU A 158 -9.33 -10.05 -8.99
N ALA A 159 -8.81 -9.89 -7.77
CA ALA A 159 -8.89 -10.89 -6.70
C ALA A 159 -9.61 -10.28 -5.48
N ASN A 160 -10.37 -11.09 -4.74
CA ASN A 160 -11.13 -10.67 -3.55
C ASN A 160 -10.74 -11.38 -2.26
N THR A 161 -9.78 -12.31 -2.31
CA THR A 161 -9.21 -12.98 -1.13
C THR A 161 -7.70 -13.15 -1.31
N VAL A 162 -6.98 -13.35 -0.20
CA VAL A 162 -5.53 -13.63 -0.23
C VAL A 162 -5.26 -14.94 -0.98
N ALA A 163 -6.06 -15.98 -0.74
CA ALA A 163 -5.91 -17.27 -1.43
C ALA A 163 -6.15 -17.17 -2.94
N ALA A 164 -7.15 -16.41 -3.39
CA ALA A 164 -7.41 -16.22 -4.82
C ALA A 164 -6.28 -15.44 -5.50
N LEU A 165 -5.80 -14.37 -4.85
CA LEU A 165 -4.64 -13.61 -5.33
C LEU A 165 -3.39 -14.50 -5.46
N ALA A 166 -3.11 -15.30 -4.44
CA ALA A 166 -1.97 -16.22 -4.45
C ALA A 166 -2.09 -17.29 -5.56
N ALA A 167 -3.28 -17.85 -5.75
CA ALA A 167 -3.53 -18.82 -6.82
C ALA A 167 -3.35 -18.19 -8.21
N ASP A 168 -3.84 -16.97 -8.40
CA ASP A 168 -3.71 -16.22 -9.65
C ASP A 168 -2.26 -15.89 -9.98
N ILE A 169 -1.48 -15.46 -8.98
CA ILE A 169 -0.03 -15.23 -9.13
C ILE A 169 0.71 -16.53 -9.41
N GLY A 170 0.33 -17.65 -8.79
CA GLY A 170 0.92 -18.95 -9.07
C GLY A 170 0.73 -19.41 -10.52
N ILE A 171 -0.36 -18.98 -11.17
CA ILE A 171 -0.65 -19.28 -12.58
C ILE A 171 0.07 -18.29 -13.50
N ASP A 172 0.02 -16.99 -13.17
CA ASP A 172 0.62 -15.92 -13.97
C ASP A 172 1.45 -14.96 -13.10
N PRO A 173 2.71 -15.32 -12.80
CA PRO A 173 3.57 -14.53 -11.91
C PRO A 173 3.94 -13.16 -12.48
N ALA A 174 3.89 -12.99 -13.80
CA ALA A 174 4.18 -11.76 -14.51
C ALA A 174 2.93 -10.93 -14.82
N GLY A 175 1.74 -11.46 -14.49
CA GLY A 175 0.46 -10.81 -14.73
C GLY A 175 0.22 -9.57 -13.86
N ASN A 176 -0.76 -8.76 -14.26
CA ASN A 176 -1.24 -7.63 -13.49
C ASN A 176 -2.46 -8.06 -12.66
N HIS A 177 -2.36 -7.87 -11.35
CA HIS A 177 -3.36 -8.28 -10.37
C HIS A 177 -3.80 -7.06 -9.58
N ALA A 178 -5.07 -7.02 -9.16
CA ALA A 178 -5.57 -5.96 -8.31
C ALA A 178 -6.51 -6.49 -7.23
N LEU A 179 -6.42 -5.91 -6.05
CA LEU A 179 -7.34 -6.23 -4.96
C LEU A 179 -8.68 -5.53 -5.21
N ALA A 180 -9.74 -6.31 -5.43
CA ALA A 180 -11.05 -5.81 -5.80
C ALA A 180 -11.73 -5.03 -4.66
N ASN A 181 -11.48 -5.43 -3.41
CA ASN A 181 -12.05 -4.86 -2.20
C ASN A 181 -11.13 -5.13 -1.02
N SER A 182 -11.27 -4.34 0.04
CA SER A 182 -10.67 -4.70 1.33
C SER A 182 -11.17 -6.06 1.79
N TYR A 183 -10.27 -6.85 2.35
CA TYR A 183 -10.50 -8.25 2.66
C TYR A 183 -10.06 -8.58 4.10
N ASP A 184 -10.89 -9.33 4.81
CA ASP A 184 -10.61 -9.78 6.18
C ASP A 184 -10.03 -11.19 6.18
N ALA A 185 -8.70 -11.27 6.20
CA ALA A 185 -7.93 -12.51 6.15
C ALA A 185 -8.03 -13.34 7.44
N ARG A 186 -8.67 -12.84 8.50
CA ARG A 186 -9.01 -13.68 9.67
C ARG A 186 -9.91 -14.84 9.28
N ALA A 187 -10.70 -14.69 8.20
CA ALA A 187 -11.53 -15.75 7.65
C ALA A 187 -10.71 -16.90 7.04
N ASP A 188 -9.45 -16.65 6.64
CA ASP A 188 -8.55 -17.69 6.11
C ASP A 188 -7.92 -18.54 7.22
N GLY A 189 -7.96 -18.06 8.47
CA GLY A 189 -7.26 -18.68 9.59
C GLY A 189 -5.77 -18.34 9.59
N VAL A 190 -4.94 -19.32 9.93
CA VAL A 190 -3.49 -19.15 10.04
C VAL A 190 -2.82 -19.85 8.86
N TYR A 191 -2.07 -19.08 8.08
CA TYR A 191 -1.24 -19.64 7.02
C TYR A 191 0.02 -20.30 7.63
N PRO A 192 0.36 -21.55 7.27
CA PRO A 192 1.55 -22.22 7.79
C PRO A 192 2.86 -21.78 7.12
N ALA A 193 2.74 -20.96 6.06
CA ALA A 193 3.82 -20.46 5.22
C ALA A 193 3.30 -19.20 4.49
N PRO A 194 4.14 -18.41 3.82
CA PRO A 194 3.71 -17.29 2.98
C PRO A 194 2.59 -17.64 2.01
N PRO A 195 1.52 -16.83 1.90
CA PRO A 195 0.47 -17.09 0.92
C PRO A 195 0.98 -17.07 -0.52
N VAL A 196 1.83 -16.09 -0.87
CA VAL A 196 2.44 -16.00 -2.20
C VAL A 196 3.88 -16.54 -2.17
N THR A 197 4.01 -17.84 -2.45
CA THR A 197 5.30 -18.54 -2.50
C THR A 197 6.02 -18.44 -3.85
N THR A 198 5.28 -18.12 -4.91
CA THR A 198 5.89 -17.90 -6.23
C THR A 198 6.58 -16.55 -6.27
N THR A 199 7.82 -16.49 -6.78
CA THR A 199 8.51 -15.21 -6.95
C THR A 199 7.72 -14.31 -7.89
N PHE A 200 7.23 -13.19 -7.35
CA PHE A 200 6.32 -12.31 -8.06
C PHE A 200 7.08 -11.43 -9.06
N ALA A 201 6.62 -11.38 -10.31
CA ALA A 201 7.30 -10.70 -11.41
C ALA A 201 6.46 -9.62 -12.11
N GLY A 202 5.17 -9.53 -11.78
CA GLY A 202 4.19 -8.64 -12.38
C GLY A 202 3.86 -7.42 -11.53
N THR A 203 2.64 -6.90 -11.70
CA THR A 203 2.14 -5.73 -10.95
C THR A 203 1.00 -6.12 -10.04
N LEU A 204 1.07 -5.76 -8.75
CA LEU A 204 -0.06 -5.83 -7.83
C LEU A 204 -0.47 -4.42 -7.44
N GLU A 205 -1.70 -4.05 -7.78
CA GLU A 205 -2.30 -2.78 -7.39
C GLU A 205 -3.35 -3.02 -6.28
N GLY A 206 -3.09 -2.45 -5.10
CA GLY A 206 -3.99 -2.55 -3.95
C GLY A 206 -5.24 -1.67 -4.10
N LEU A 207 -5.21 -0.65 -4.96
CA LEU A 207 -6.28 0.32 -5.17
C LEU A 207 -6.73 1.03 -3.88
N GLY A 208 -5.83 1.18 -2.91
CA GLY A 208 -6.13 1.69 -1.58
C GLY A 208 -6.90 0.71 -0.68
N ASN A 209 -7.06 -0.55 -1.07
CA ASN A 209 -7.72 -1.55 -0.24
C ASN A 209 -6.79 -2.13 0.83
N THR A 210 -7.42 -2.68 1.87
CA THR A 210 -6.74 -3.25 3.03
C THR A 210 -6.97 -4.74 3.14
N ILE A 211 -5.90 -5.51 3.37
CA ILE A 211 -5.96 -6.87 3.90
C ILE A 211 -5.86 -6.77 5.42
N VAL A 212 -6.91 -7.19 6.12
CA VAL A 212 -7.02 -7.10 7.58
C VAL A 212 -6.73 -8.46 8.21
N GLY A 213 -5.89 -8.47 9.25
CA GLY A 213 -5.70 -9.63 10.10
C GLY A 213 -5.03 -10.83 9.44
N LEU A 214 -4.13 -10.60 8.48
CA LEU A 214 -3.29 -11.66 7.90
C LEU A 214 -2.47 -12.32 9.01
N SER A 215 -2.64 -13.63 9.19
CA SER A 215 -1.90 -14.42 10.17
C SER A 215 -1.05 -15.48 9.49
N ILE A 216 0.26 -15.46 9.78
CA ILE A 216 1.23 -16.46 9.29
C ILE A 216 1.94 -17.05 10.51
N ASP A 217 1.96 -18.37 10.64
CA ASP A 217 2.73 -19.09 11.64
C ASP A 217 3.65 -20.09 10.95
N ASP A 218 4.78 -19.56 10.47
CA ASP A 218 5.80 -20.33 9.79
C ASP A 218 6.73 -20.97 10.84
N THR A 219 6.70 -22.30 10.87
CA THR A 219 7.49 -23.12 11.82
C THR A 219 8.75 -23.72 11.20
N ALA A 220 9.00 -23.46 9.92
CA ALA A 220 10.16 -23.95 9.20
C ALA A 220 11.39 -23.07 9.47
N ASP A 221 12.58 -23.67 9.55
CA ASP A 221 13.81 -22.91 9.81
C ASP A 221 14.34 -22.29 8.51
N GLY A 222 14.43 -20.96 8.48
CA GLY A 222 15.14 -20.22 7.43
C GLY A 222 14.29 -19.79 6.25
N ASP A 223 12.98 -20.00 6.30
CA ASP A 223 12.09 -19.60 5.21
C ASP A 223 11.93 -18.07 5.12
N PRO A 224 11.80 -17.51 3.91
CA PRO A 224 11.40 -16.12 3.72
C PRO A 224 9.92 -15.98 4.10
N VAL A 225 9.57 -15.11 5.05
CA VAL A 225 8.21 -14.97 5.59
C VAL A 225 7.61 -13.59 5.31
N GLY A 226 6.44 -13.56 4.69
CA GLY A 226 5.65 -12.35 4.40
C GLY A 226 4.40 -12.71 3.59
N LEU A 227 3.59 -11.72 3.21
CA LEU A 227 2.54 -11.96 2.20
C LEU A 227 3.17 -12.53 0.91
N PHE A 228 4.31 -11.97 0.52
CA PHE A 228 5.19 -12.44 -0.55
C PHE A 228 6.50 -13.00 -0.01
N GLN A 229 6.96 -14.11 -0.57
CA GLN A 229 8.33 -14.57 -0.34
C GLN A 229 9.36 -13.64 -0.99
N ALA A 230 9.21 -13.38 -2.28
CA ALA A 230 10.17 -12.58 -3.02
C ALA A 230 9.56 -11.94 -4.26
N ASN A 231 10.17 -10.83 -4.65
CA ASN A 231 9.84 -10.02 -5.81
C ASN A 231 11.02 -10.02 -6.81
N THR A 232 10.74 -9.97 -8.12
CA THR A 232 11.78 -9.77 -9.14
C THR A 232 12.09 -8.28 -9.36
N PRO A 233 13.18 -7.94 -10.07
CA PRO A 233 13.48 -6.54 -10.43
C PRO A 233 12.43 -5.81 -11.28
N SER A 234 11.56 -6.54 -11.98
CA SER A 234 10.49 -5.95 -12.79
C SER A 234 9.16 -5.80 -12.04
N SER A 235 9.05 -6.41 -10.86
CA SER A 235 7.79 -6.42 -10.13
C SER A 235 7.46 -5.07 -9.51
N VAL A 236 6.16 -4.78 -9.43
CA VAL A 236 5.61 -3.59 -8.77
C VAL A 236 4.52 -4.06 -7.82
N VAL A 237 4.61 -3.68 -6.55
CA VAL A 237 3.50 -3.77 -5.60
C VAL A 237 3.20 -2.35 -5.14
N GLU A 238 1.96 -1.94 -5.21
CA GLU A 238 1.62 -0.57 -4.86
C GLU A 238 0.22 -0.38 -4.27
N ASN A 239 0.11 0.66 -3.45
CA ASN A 239 -1.11 1.11 -2.78
C ASN A 239 -1.85 0.01 -2.00
N LEU A 240 -1.13 -0.99 -1.49
CA LEU A 240 -1.68 -2.06 -0.66
C LEU A 240 -1.51 -1.75 0.82
N ARG A 241 -2.57 -2.00 1.61
CA ARG A 241 -2.54 -1.81 3.06
C ARG A 241 -2.68 -3.17 3.77
N LEU A 242 -1.78 -3.50 4.67
CA LEU A 242 -1.89 -4.63 5.59
C LEU A 242 -2.16 -4.09 6.99
N ALA A 243 -3.27 -4.48 7.59
CA ALA A 243 -3.67 -3.98 8.91
C ALA A 243 -3.82 -5.10 9.93
N GLY A 244 -3.23 -4.94 11.11
CA GLY A 244 -3.28 -5.92 12.19
C GLY A 244 -2.70 -7.28 11.81
N VAL A 245 -1.56 -7.33 11.10
CA VAL A 245 -0.90 -8.60 10.80
C VAL A 245 -0.42 -9.32 12.07
N ASP A 246 -0.39 -10.65 12.07
CA ASP A 246 0.26 -11.47 13.10
C ASP A 246 1.16 -12.51 12.42
N ILE A 247 2.44 -12.18 12.28
CA ILE A 247 3.43 -13.00 11.59
C ILE A 247 4.40 -13.59 12.60
N LYS A 248 4.52 -14.91 12.60
CA LYS A 248 5.51 -15.67 13.34
C LYS A 248 6.42 -16.39 12.36
N ALA A 249 7.72 -16.13 12.47
CA ALA A 249 8.75 -16.75 11.66
C ALA A 249 9.71 -17.54 12.54
N ALA A 250 9.99 -18.79 12.18
CA ALA A 250 10.88 -19.65 12.94
C ALA A 250 12.34 -19.58 12.46
N GLY A 251 13.27 -19.76 13.39
CA GLY A 251 14.68 -19.97 13.06
C GLY A 251 15.35 -18.78 12.37
N ASN A 252 16.25 -19.04 11.41
CA ASN A 252 17.06 -18.02 10.72
C ASN A 252 16.29 -17.29 9.59
N ALA A 253 15.03 -16.94 9.85
CA ALA A 253 14.14 -16.38 8.84
C ALA A 253 14.53 -14.98 8.36
N VAL A 254 14.20 -14.69 7.10
CA VAL A 254 14.09 -13.34 6.55
C VAL A 254 12.62 -12.99 6.50
N ALA A 255 12.18 -11.96 7.22
CA ALA A 255 10.76 -11.66 7.34
C ALA A 255 10.44 -10.18 7.15
N GLY A 256 9.37 -9.93 6.40
CA GLY A 256 8.73 -8.62 6.26
C GLY A 256 7.24 -8.80 6.10
N ALA A 257 6.42 -7.91 6.66
CA ALA A 257 4.97 -8.11 6.62
C ALA A 257 4.42 -8.21 5.20
N LEU A 258 4.93 -7.35 4.30
CA LEU A 258 4.54 -7.36 2.89
C LEU A 258 5.38 -8.36 2.10
N VAL A 259 6.71 -8.24 2.15
CA VAL A 259 7.61 -9.11 1.39
C VAL A 259 8.89 -9.42 2.15
N ALA A 260 9.34 -10.67 2.12
CA ALA A 260 10.61 -11.03 2.75
C ALA A 260 11.82 -10.49 1.96
N SER A 261 11.87 -10.68 0.64
CA SER A 261 12.94 -10.13 -0.23
C SER A 261 12.38 -9.28 -1.36
N ASN A 262 12.57 -7.96 -1.29
CA ASN A 262 12.17 -7.06 -2.35
C ASN A 262 13.32 -6.80 -3.33
N ARG A 263 13.14 -7.11 -4.62
CA ARG A 263 14.05 -6.67 -5.69
C ARG A 263 13.39 -5.69 -6.67
N GLY A 264 12.07 -5.50 -6.59
CA GLY A 264 11.27 -4.63 -7.45
C GLY A 264 10.91 -3.31 -6.78
N LEU A 265 9.77 -2.73 -7.17
CA LEU A 265 9.24 -1.51 -6.60
C LEU A 265 8.10 -1.81 -5.62
N LEU A 266 8.22 -1.29 -4.40
CA LEU A 266 7.12 -1.15 -3.45
C LEU A 266 6.77 0.33 -3.35
N ARG A 267 5.51 0.71 -3.64
CA ARG A 267 5.10 2.11 -3.70
C ARG A 267 3.79 2.38 -2.98
N GLY A 268 3.81 3.27 -2.00
CA GLY A 268 2.58 3.69 -1.31
C GLY A 268 1.94 2.58 -0.46
N ASP A 269 2.69 1.54 -0.14
CA ASP A 269 2.23 0.41 0.67
C ASP A 269 2.33 0.72 2.15
N SER A 270 1.51 0.05 2.96
CA SER A 270 1.61 0.16 4.42
C SER A 270 1.38 -1.16 5.12
N ALA A 271 2.12 -1.40 6.20
CA ALA A 271 1.86 -2.52 7.11
C ALA A 271 1.80 -2.06 8.58
N ASP A 272 0.84 -2.60 9.32
CA ASP A 272 0.80 -2.56 10.78
C ASP A 272 0.47 -3.94 11.37
N GLY A 273 0.84 -4.13 12.64
CA GLY A 273 0.59 -5.36 13.39
C GLY A 273 1.83 -5.85 14.11
N ALA A 274 1.92 -7.16 14.32
CA ALA A 274 3.03 -7.82 15.00
C ALA A 274 3.78 -8.73 14.04
N LEU A 275 5.11 -8.55 13.99
CA LEU A 275 6.04 -9.50 13.41
C LEU A 275 6.94 -10.02 14.52
N LEU A 276 6.92 -11.32 14.73
CA LEU A 276 7.67 -12.02 15.75
C LEU A 276 8.54 -13.11 15.13
N GLN A 277 9.85 -13.01 15.29
CA GLN A 277 10.74 -14.14 15.07
C GLN A 277 10.91 -14.93 16.38
N GLY A 278 10.65 -16.22 16.31
CA GLY A 278 10.75 -17.17 17.42
C GLY A 278 11.66 -18.36 17.10
N GLY A 279 12.10 -19.08 18.15
CA GLY A 279 12.88 -20.31 18.00
C GLY A 279 14.37 -20.15 18.29
N LYS A 280 15.04 -21.29 18.51
CA LYS A 280 16.49 -21.36 18.71
C LYS A 280 17.17 -21.28 17.35
N THR A 281 18.09 -20.35 17.15
CA THR A 281 19.01 -20.36 16.00
C THR A 281 19.96 -21.53 16.16
N GLY A 282 19.89 -22.53 15.27
CA GLY A 282 20.79 -23.69 15.30
C GLY A 282 22.23 -23.38 14.87
N HIS A 283 22.46 -22.20 14.27
CA HIS A 283 23.73 -21.85 13.64
C HIS A 283 24.16 -20.44 14.04
N ALA A 284 25.36 -20.30 14.62
CA ALA A 284 25.91 -19.02 15.08
C ALA A 284 26.23 -18.01 13.95
N SER A 285 26.12 -18.44 12.68
CA SER A 285 26.53 -17.65 11.50
C SER A 285 25.36 -17.15 10.65
N ALA A 286 24.12 -17.59 10.91
CA ALA A 286 22.94 -17.10 10.20
C ALA A 286 22.14 -16.19 11.14
N SER A 287 22.02 -14.92 10.77
CA SER A 287 21.25 -13.93 11.53
C SER A 287 19.86 -13.80 10.92
N SER A 288 18.80 -13.93 11.71
CA SER A 288 17.46 -13.60 11.22
C SER A 288 17.41 -12.12 10.85
N ILE A 289 16.64 -11.79 9.81
CA ILE A 289 16.51 -10.42 9.28
C ILE A 289 15.04 -10.06 9.27
N LEU A 290 14.65 -9.06 10.05
CA LEU A 290 13.26 -8.66 10.21
C LEU A 290 13.09 -7.18 9.87
N GLY A 291 12.08 -6.88 9.05
CA GLY A 291 11.61 -5.51 8.87
C GLY A 291 10.10 -5.43 8.98
N GLY A 292 9.57 -4.30 9.44
CA GLY A 292 8.12 -4.12 9.59
C GLY A 292 7.37 -4.21 8.26
N LEU A 293 7.98 -3.80 7.15
CA LEU A 293 7.42 -3.95 5.80
C LEU A 293 8.19 -5.00 4.98
N VAL A 294 9.53 -4.93 5.01
CA VAL A 294 10.41 -5.75 4.15
C VAL A 294 11.53 -6.40 4.95
N GLY A 295 11.83 -7.67 4.73
CA GLY A 295 13.03 -8.29 5.33
C GLY A 295 14.32 -7.69 4.76
N VAL A 296 14.57 -7.95 3.48
CA VAL A 296 15.71 -7.44 2.72
C VAL A 296 15.21 -6.65 1.51
N ASN A 297 15.72 -5.43 1.34
CA ASN A 297 15.43 -4.58 0.19
C ASN A 297 16.64 -4.44 -0.73
N ASP A 298 16.63 -5.12 -1.87
CA ASP A 298 17.55 -4.93 -3.00
C ASP A 298 16.96 -4.04 -4.11
N GLY A 299 15.64 -3.80 -4.06
CA GLY A 299 14.91 -2.94 -4.98
C GLY A 299 14.64 -1.55 -4.41
N GLU A 300 13.42 -1.08 -4.58
CA GLU A 300 13.00 0.25 -4.19
C GLU A 300 11.77 0.22 -3.27
N ILE A 301 11.82 1.02 -2.21
CA ILE A 301 10.68 1.32 -1.34
C ILE A 301 10.41 2.83 -1.41
N ALA A 302 9.23 3.22 -1.88
CA ALA A 302 8.89 4.62 -2.13
C ALA A 302 7.54 5.00 -1.52
N GLY A 303 7.53 5.99 -0.61
CA GLY A 303 6.26 6.48 -0.05
C GLY A 303 5.55 5.49 0.89
N SER A 304 6.25 4.44 1.33
CA SER A 304 5.65 3.33 2.08
C SER A 304 5.80 3.50 3.60
N ARG A 305 4.99 2.76 4.37
CA ARG A 305 4.91 2.91 5.83
C ARG A 305 4.93 1.58 6.58
N ALA A 306 5.58 1.57 7.74
CA ALA A 306 5.51 0.45 8.68
C ALA A 306 5.24 0.94 10.09
N SER A 307 4.34 0.26 10.80
CA SER A 307 4.03 0.53 12.21
C SER A 307 3.75 -0.77 12.97
N GLY A 308 3.40 -0.69 14.25
CA GLY A 308 3.20 -1.88 15.09
C GLY A 308 4.47 -2.32 15.79
N THR A 309 4.75 -3.62 15.85
CA THR A 309 5.89 -4.18 16.60
C THR A 309 6.68 -5.20 15.79
N VAL A 310 8.00 -5.10 15.81
CA VAL A 310 8.92 -6.09 15.20
C VAL A 310 9.83 -6.63 16.29
N THR A 311 9.75 -7.94 16.56
CA THR A 311 10.47 -8.57 17.69
C THR A 311 11.30 -9.76 17.22
N GLY A 312 12.63 -9.69 17.39
CA GLY A 312 13.54 -10.81 17.15
C GLY A 312 14.00 -11.47 18.45
N LYS A 313 13.54 -12.68 18.79
CA LYS A 313 13.89 -13.32 20.07
C LYS A 313 15.26 -13.99 20.08
N ALA A 314 15.76 -14.39 18.92
CA ALA A 314 17.07 -15.01 18.78
C ALA A 314 18.24 -14.04 19.08
N PRO A 315 19.43 -14.55 19.41
CA PRO A 315 20.64 -13.73 19.45
C PRO A 315 21.07 -13.31 18.03
N SER A 316 21.83 -12.22 17.93
CA SER A 316 22.44 -11.76 16.67
C SER A 316 21.45 -11.51 15.53
N VAL A 317 20.25 -10.99 15.82
CA VAL A 317 19.21 -10.69 14.83
C VAL A 317 19.36 -9.26 14.30
N ARG A 318 18.90 -9.01 13.07
CA ARG A 318 18.78 -7.65 12.50
C ARG A 318 17.31 -7.27 12.47
N VAL A 319 16.94 -6.20 13.17
CA VAL A 319 15.55 -5.75 13.29
C VAL A 319 15.44 -4.29 12.91
N GLY A 320 14.77 -4.00 11.79
CA GLY A 320 14.44 -2.64 11.38
C GLY A 320 12.94 -2.35 11.42
N GLY A 321 12.58 -1.10 11.68
CA GLY A 321 11.16 -0.71 11.71
C GLY A 321 10.49 -0.76 10.33
N LEU A 322 11.20 -0.41 9.25
CA LEU A 322 10.73 -0.53 7.87
C LEU A 322 11.34 -1.75 7.18
N ALA A 323 12.67 -1.82 7.15
CA ALA A 323 13.42 -2.88 6.49
C ALA A 323 14.50 -3.46 7.40
N GLY A 324 14.71 -4.78 7.39
CA GLY A 324 15.82 -5.37 8.14
C GLY A 324 17.17 -4.96 7.56
N VAL A 325 17.36 -5.21 6.26
CA VAL A 325 18.56 -4.81 5.51
C VAL A 325 18.14 -4.03 4.25
N ASN A 326 18.88 -2.98 3.92
CA ASN A 326 18.72 -2.23 2.69
C ASN A 326 20.00 -2.25 1.84
N HIS A 327 19.94 -2.86 0.65
CA HIS A 327 20.94 -2.76 -0.41
C HIS A 327 20.49 -1.80 -1.53
N GLY A 328 19.19 -1.54 -1.66
CA GLY A 328 18.62 -0.70 -2.70
C GLY A 328 18.29 0.72 -2.24
N VAL A 329 17.14 1.23 -2.69
CA VAL A 329 16.70 2.61 -2.43
C VAL A 329 15.49 2.62 -1.51
N ILE A 330 15.54 3.45 -0.47
CA ILE A 330 14.37 3.80 0.34
C ILE A 330 14.16 5.30 0.21
N ARG A 331 12.99 5.73 -0.23
CA ARG A 331 12.66 7.16 -0.28
C ARG A 331 11.30 7.50 0.23
N ASN A 332 11.16 8.70 0.83
CA ASN A 332 9.89 9.24 1.31
C ASN A 332 9.07 8.26 2.17
N SER A 333 9.75 7.37 2.91
CA SER A 333 9.13 6.28 3.65
C SER A 333 9.23 6.51 5.16
N LEU A 334 8.27 5.97 5.92
CA LEU A 334 8.16 6.22 7.35
C LEU A 334 8.02 4.91 8.13
N ALA A 335 8.79 4.77 9.21
CA ALA A 335 8.57 3.73 10.20
C ALA A 335 8.30 4.32 11.58
N THR A 336 7.25 3.81 12.23
CA THR A 336 6.92 4.08 13.62
C THR A 336 6.80 2.79 14.43
N ALA A 337 7.22 1.66 13.85
CA ALA A 337 7.19 0.36 14.50
C ALA A 337 8.13 0.31 15.72
N ALA A 338 7.67 -0.28 16.82
CA ALA A 338 8.50 -0.56 17.98
C ALA A 338 9.34 -1.82 17.72
N THR A 339 10.66 -1.66 17.71
CA THR A 339 11.61 -2.74 17.40
C THR A 339 12.29 -3.26 18.65
N GLN A 340 12.33 -4.59 18.82
CA GLN A 340 12.95 -5.27 19.95
C GLN A 340 13.76 -6.47 19.48
N ALA A 341 14.91 -6.75 20.10
CA ALA A 341 15.68 -7.95 19.79
C ALA A 341 16.49 -8.53 20.96
N GLY A 342 16.88 -9.79 20.83
CA GLY A 342 17.73 -10.52 21.77
C GLY A 342 19.20 -10.03 21.80
N LYS A 343 20.02 -10.65 22.64
CA LYS A 343 21.43 -10.27 22.87
C LYS A 343 22.26 -10.31 21.57
N GLY A 344 23.09 -9.30 21.34
CA GLY A 344 24.01 -9.24 20.20
C GLY A 344 23.35 -8.83 18.88
N SER A 345 22.08 -8.43 18.92
CA SER A 345 21.31 -7.99 17.75
C SER A 345 21.60 -6.54 17.37
N VAL A 346 21.31 -6.21 16.11
CA VAL A 346 21.26 -4.84 15.58
C VAL A 346 19.80 -4.44 15.47
N VAL A 347 19.42 -3.33 16.10
CA VAL A 347 18.03 -2.85 16.17
C VAL A 347 17.98 -1.38 15.79
N ALA A 348 17.08 -1.01 14.88
CA ALA A 348 16.93 0.36 14.43
C ALA A 348 15.48 0.71 14.08
N GLY A 349 15.11 1.98 14.25
CA GLY A 349 13.76 2.46 13.97
C GLY A 349 13.37 2.45 12.49
N LEU A 350 14.32 2.47 11.56
CA LEU A 350 14.06 2.44 10.11
C LEU A 350 14.70 1.22 9.43
N VAL A 351 16.04 1.15 9.40
CA VAL A 351 16.81 0.05 8.80
C VAL A 351 17.92 -0.40 9.75
N ALA A 352 18.06 -1.71 9.98
CA ALA A 352 19.11 -2.23 10.86
C ALA A 352 20.50 -2.15 10.21
N GLU A 353 20.61 -2.54 8.94
CA GLU A 353 21.83 -2.34 8.15
C GLU A 353 21.55 -1.75 6.77
N ASN A 354 22.25 -0.67 6.44
CA ASN A 354 22.09 0.06 5.20
C ASN A 354 23.38 0.04 4.38
N PHE A 355 23.30 -0.54 3.18
CA PHE A 355 24.32 -0.54 2.14
C PHE A 355 23.89 0.24 0.89
N GLY A 356 22.62 0.66 0.83
CA GLY A 356 22.05 1.46 -0.25
C GLY A 356 21.80 2.91 0.13
N SER A 357 20.80 3.55 -0.48
CA SER A 357 20.43 4.95 -0.22
C SER A 357 19.12 5.09 0.55
N ILE A 358 19.06 6.13 1.38
CA ILE A 358 17.86 6.55 2.11
C ILE A 358 17.70 8.06 1.92
N SER A 359 16.53 8.51 1.42
CA SER A 359 16.25 9.93 1.15
C SER A 359 14.83 10.36 1.48
#